data_AF-E5AL48-F1
#
_entry.id   AF-E5AL48-F1
#
_cell.length_a   1.000
_cell.length_b   1.000
_cell.length_c   1.000
_cell.angle_alpha   90.00
_cell.angle_beta   90.00
_cell.angle_gamma   90.00
#
_symmetry.space_group_name_H-M   'P 1'
#
loop_
_entity.id
_entity.type
_entity.pdbx_description
1 polymer ?
#
loop_
_entity_poly.entity_id
_entity_poly.type
_entity_poly.pdbx_seq_one_letter_code
_entity_poly.pdbx_strand_id
1 'polypeptide(L)' 'MDCALTLAAAGRSVKQVCEVLGVTRSNVVAKLSRPAQWRDARQSRWMDDGALVEEIRLVAQL' A
#
# COMPACT_ATOMS: atom_id res chain seq x y z
N MET A 1 -6.15 7.06 -5.19
CA MET A 1 -6.76 5.78 -4.76
C MET A 1 -7.68 5.98 -3.57
N ASP A 2 -7.30 6.79 -2.57
CA ASP A 2 -8.05 6.90 -1.32
C ASP A 2 -9.48 7.42 -1.49
N CYS A 3 -9.71 8.36 -2.42
CA CYS A 3 -11.07 8.80 -2.77
C CYS A 3 -11.99 7.63 -3.18
N ALA A 4 -11.47 6.66 -3.95
CA ALA A 4 -12.24 5.49 -4.37
C ALA A 4 -12.59 4.60 -3.18
N LEU A 5 -11.66 4.41 -2.25
CA LEU A 5 -11.87 3.64 -1.03
C LEU A 5 -12.89 4.32 -0.11
N THR A 6 -12.78 5.63 0.09
CA THR A 6 -13.72 6.41 0.90
C THR A 6 -15.13 6.34 0.34
N LEU A 7 -15.32 6.52 -0.97
CA LEU A 7 -16.65 6.44 -1.59
C LEU A 7 -17.24 5.04 -1.49
N ALA A 8 -16.44 4.00 -1.73
CA ALA A 8 -16.89 2.61 -1.62
C ALA A 8 -17.22 2.24 -0.16
N ALA A 9 -16.41 2.66 0.81
CA ALA A 9 -16.67 2.48 2.24
C ALA A 9 -17.94 3.24 2.69
N ALA A 10 -18.24 4.38 2.06
CA ALA A 10 -19.49 5.11 2.24
C ALA A 10 -20.71 4.47 1.54
N GLY A 11 -20.58 3.24 1.02
CA GLY A 11 -21.67 2.46 0.44
C GLY A 11 -21.91 2.69 -1.06
N ARG A 12 -21.05 3.45 -1.75
CA ARG A 12 -21.16 3.59 -3.21
C ARG A 12 -20.80 2.29 -3.93
N SER A 13 -21.45 2.08 -5.08
CA SER A 13 -21.15 0.98 -6.00
C SER A 13 -19.66 0.96 -6.38
N VAL A 14 -18.96 -0.12 -6.01
CA VAL A 14 -17.53 -0.29 -6.35
C VAL A 14 -17.32 -0.27 -7.86
N LYS A 15 -18.24 -0.85 -8.65
CA LYS A 15 -18.17 -0.85 -10.10
C LYS A 15 -18.16 0.59 -10.64
N GLN A 16 -19.16 1.38 -10.26
CA GLN A 16 -19.33 2.75 -10.72
C GLN A 16 -18.17 3.65 -10.29
N VAL A 17 -17.72 3.52 -9.03
CA VAL A 17 -16.58 4.26 -8.50
C VAL A 17 -15.31 3.97 -9.31
N CYS A 18 -15.07 2.70 -9.64
CA CYS A 18 -13.90 2.29 -10.41
C CYS A 18 -13.94 2.81 -11.85
N GLU A 19 -15.10 2.72 -12.51
CA GLU A 19 -15.31 3.24 -13.86
C GLU A 19 -15.10 4.76 -13.93
N VAL A 20 -15.68 5.52 -12.99
CA VAL A 20 -15.59 6.99 -12.99
C VAL A 20 -14.18 7.48 -12.64
N LEU A 21 -13.52 6.86 -11.65
CA LEU A 21 -12.21 7.29 -11.20
C LEU A 21 -11.05 6.66 -11.98
N GLY A 22 -11.34 5.80 -12.96
CA GLY A 22 -10.32 5.11 -13.76
C GLY A 22 -9.39 4.21 -12.94
N VAL A 23 -9.89 3.60 -11.86
CA VAL A 23 -9.11 2.72 -10.98
C VAL A 23 -9.50 1.25 -11.14
N THR A 24 -8.55 0.35 -10.94
CA THR A 24 -8.80 -1.08 -11.10
C THR A 24 -9.66 -1.64 -9.97
N ARG A 25 -10.77 -2.30 -10.33
CA ARG A 25 -11.71 -2.93 -9.38
C ARG A 25 -11.06 -3.95 -8.46
N SER A 26 -10.19 -4.81 -8.97
CA SER A 26 -9.52 -5.84 -8.18
C SER A 26 -8.68 -5.24 -7.04
N ASN A 27 -7.96 -4.15 -7.30
CA ASN A 27 -7.17 -3.45 -6.30
C ASN A 27 -8.06 -2.79 -5.23
N VAL A 28 -9.18 -2.17 -5.63
CA VAL A 28 -10.14 -1.57 -4.69
C VAL A 28 -10.77 -2.62 -3.79
N VAL A 29 -11.25 -3.73 -4.35
CA VAL A 29 -11.83 -4.86 -3.58
C VAL A 29 -10.80 -5.44 -2.61
N ALA A 30 -9.59 -5.70 -3.07
CA ALA A 30 -8.51 -6.24 -2.24
C ALA A 30 -8.10 -5.30 -1.11
N LYS A 31 -8.28 -3.98 -1.27
CA LYS A 31 -8.02 -2.99 -0.22
C LYS A 31 -9.17 -2.86 0.77
N LEU A 32 -10.41 -2.94 0.31
CA LEU A 32 -11.61 -2.91 1.17
C LEU A 32 -11.72 -4.15 2.05
N SER A 33 -11.25 -5.30 1.58
CA SER A 33 -11.27 -6.56 2.34
C SER A 33 -10.17 -6.65 3.41
N ARG A 34 -9.31 -5.64 3.54
CA ARG A 34 -8.21 -5.66 4.52
C ARG A 34 -8.77 -5.42 5.92
N PRO A 35 -8.33 -6.18 6.92
CA PRO A 35 -8.68 -5.90 8.30
C PRO A 35 -8.00 -4.60 8.76
N ALA A 36 -8.54 -3.94 9.79
CA ALA A 36 -8.06 -2.63 10.24
C ALA A 36 -6.57 -2.64 10.68
N GLN A 37 -6.10 -3.76 11.21
CA GLN A 37 -4.70 -3.97 11.61
C GLN A 37 -3.77 -4.33 10.45
N TRP A 38 -4.29 -4.45 9.23
CA TRP A 38 -3.49 -4.78 8.06
C TRP A 38 -2.42 -3.72 7.85
N ARG A 39 -1.17 -4.17 7.74
CA ARG A 39 -0.03 -3.34 7.38
C ARG A 39 0.58 -3.86 6.10
N ASP A 40 1.01 -2.96 5.23
CA ASP A 40 1.71 -3.35 4.02
C ASP A 40 3.02 -4.01 4.42
N ALA A 41 3.26 -5.25 3.97
CA ALA A 41 4.48 -5.98 4.28
C ALA A 41 5.75 -5.27 3.78
N ARG A 42 5.64 -4.40 2.75
CA ARG A 42 6.75 -3.52 2.34
C ARG A 42 7.07 -2.46 3.40
N GLN A 43 6.07 -1.99 4.13
CA GLN A 43 6.22 -1.02 5.22
C GLN A 43 6.43 -1.70 6.59
N SER A 44 6.06 -2.97 6.73
CA SER A 44 6.21 -3.74 7.96
C SER A 44 7.60 -4.36 8.13
N ARG A 45 8.43 -4.38 7.09
CA ARG A 45 9.85 -4.72 7.23
C ARG A 45 10.54 -3.57 7.94
N TRP A 46 10.59 -3.66 9.27
CA TRP A 46 11.67 -3.04 10.00
C TRP A 46 12.90 -3.92 9.77
N MET A 47 13.71 -3.57 8.79
CA MET A 47 15.07 -4.08 8.68
C MET A 47 15.95 -3.07 9.40
N ASP A 48 16.70 -3.53 10.40
CA ASP A 48 17.82 -2.75 10.91
C ASP A 48 18.91 -2.77 9.84
N ASP A 49 18.80 -1.83 8.92
CA ASP A 49 19.73 -1.69 7.80
C ASP A 49 21.06 -1.08 8.26
N GLY A 50 21.25 -0.81 9.56
CA GLY A 50 22.48 -0.21 10.08
C GLY A 50 23.73 -1.03 9.75
N ALA A 51 23.65 -2.35 9.95
CA ALA A 51 24.76 -3.24 9.61
C ALA A 51 25.07 -3.25 8.11
N LEU A 52 24.02 -3.24 7.27
CA LEU A 52 24.17 -3.23 5.80
C LEU A 52 24.73 -1.89 5.31
N VAL A 53 24.32 -0.78 5.90
CA VAL A 53 24.83 0.56 5.56
C VAL A 53 26.32 0.68 5.91
N GLU A 54 26.75 0.14 7.05
CA GLU A 54 28.17 0.13 7.42
C GLU A 54 29.00 -0.75 6.46
N GLU A 55 28.47 -1.90 6.04
CA GLU A 55 29.11 -2.74 5.02
C GLU A 55 29.24 -2.00 3.67
N ILE A 56 28.19 -1.29 3.25
CA ILE A 56 28.22 -0.49 2.02
C ILE A 56 29.28 0.62 2.12
N ARG A 57 29.40 1.32 3.26
CA ARG A 57 30.44 2.35 3.45
C ARG A 57 31.84 1.78 3.35
N LEU A 58 32.08 0.62 3.97
CA LEU A 58 33.36 -0.07 3.93
C LEU A 58 33.76 -0.48 2.49
N VAL A 59 32.81 -0.94 1.69
CA VAL A 59 33.07 -1.39 0.31
C VAL A 59 33.10 -0.22 -0.69
N ALA A 60 32.26 0.80 -0.51
CA ALA A 60 32.12 1.92 -1.43
C ALA A 60 33.13 3.06 -1.18
N GLN A 61 33.92 3.01 -0.10
CA GLN A 61 34.84 4.09 0.31
C GLN A 61 34.15 5.46 0.44
N LEU A 62 32.90 5.47 0.95
CA LEU A 62 32.11 6.67 1.25
C LEU A 62 32.28 7.08 2.72
#